data_AF-A0A9E5B579-F1
#
_entry.id   AF-A0A9E5B579-F1
#
_cell.length_a   1.000
_cell.length_b   1.000
_cell.length_c   1.000
_cell.angle_alpha   90.00
_cell.angle_beta   90.00
_cell.angle_gamma   90.00
#
_symmetry.space_group_name_H-M   'P 1'
#
loop_
_entity.id
_entity.type
_entity.pdbx_description
1 polymer ?
#
loop_
_entity_poly.entity_id
_entity_poly.type
_entity_poly.pdbx_seq_one_letter_code
_entity_poly.pdbx_strand_id
1 'polypeptide(L)'
;MNIEDSPFHRLVGLQREPAGGEFTVSLPVDARYHNHLGIVHAAAQLAVAEAASGDWMLRNFGDHAEEFNAVVRRMETKFKHPARGKIFGKAVGGAAVRA
;
A
#
# COMPACT_ATOMS: atom_id res chain seq x y z
N MET A 1 -10.94 2.06 -11.78
CA MET A 1 -9.53 2.54 -11.69
C MET A 1 -8.70 1.45 -11.04
N ASN A 2 -7.56 1.05 -11.61
CA ASN A 2 -6.66 0.08 -10.95
C ASN A 2 -5.50 0.82 -10.27
N ILE A 3 -5.01 0.28 -9.15
CA ILE A 3 -3.88 0.89 -8.45
C ILE A 3 -2.62 0.98 -9.31
N GLU A 4 -2.41 0.04 -10.24
CA GLU A 4 -1.23 0.00 -11.11
C GLU A 4 -1.24 1.12 -12.16
N ASP A 5 -2.38 1.80 -12.32
CA ASP A 5 -2.51 2.92 -13.25
C ASP A 5 -2.01 4.24 -12.66
N SER A 6 -1.80 4.30 -11.35
CA SER A 6 -1.23 5.47 -10.69
C SER A 6 0.22 5.69 -11.16
N PRO A 7 0.56 6.87 -11.74
CA PRO A 7 1.93 7.18 -12.13
C PRO A 7 2.93 7.03 -10.99
N PHE A 8 2.52 7.35 -9.76
CA PHE A 8 3.36 7.21 -8.58
C PHE A 8 3.64 5.73 -8.24
N HIS A 9 2.66 4.84 -8.36
CA HIS A 9 2.88 3.41 -8.13
C HIS A 9 3.84 2.80 -9.14
N ARG A 10 3.75 3.22 -10.41
CA ARG A 10 4.70 2.83 -11.47
C ARG A 10 6.11 3.37 -11.20
N LEU A 11 6.23 4.63 -10.80
CA LEU A 11 7.51 5.25 -10.43
C LEU A 11 8.18 4.49 -9.28
N VAL A 12 7.41 4.16 -8.25
CA VAL A 12 7.91 3.41 -7.09
C VAL A 12 8.19 1.95 -7.43
N GLY A 13 7.54 1.39 -8.46
CA GLY A 13 7.72 -0.02 -8.85
C GLY A 13 6.92 -0.99 -7.99
N LEU A 14 5.75 -0.56 -7.50
CA LEU A 14 4.80 -1.45 -6.83
C LEU A 14 4.27 -2.51 -7.79
N GLN A 15 4.03 -3.71 -7.27
CA GLN A 15 3.54 -4.87 -8.02
C GLN A 15 2.27 -5.39 -7.36
N ARG A 16 1.28 -5.85 -8.14
CA ARG A 16 0.22 -6.70 -7.61
C ARG A 16 0.75 -8.08 -7.25
N GLU A 17 0.23 -8.59 -6.13
CA GLU A 17 0.40 -9.99 -5.78
C GLU A 17 -0.72 -10.85 -6.41
N PRO A 18 -0.50 -12.16 -6.56
CA PRO A 18 -1.50 -13.07 -7.12
C PRO A 18 -2.83 -13.02 -6.37
N ALA A 19 -3.93 -13.04 -7.13
CA ALA A 19 -5.27 -13.09 -6.55
C ALA A 19 -5.46 -14.34 -5.66
N GLY A 20 -6.21 -14.18 -4.57
CA GLY A 20 -6.44 -15.25 -3.59
C GLY A 20 -5.29 -15.46 -2.59
N GLY A 21 -4.17 -14.73 -2.74
CA GLY A 21 -3.10 -14.70 -1.75
C GLY A 21 -3.43 -13.84 -0.52
N GLU A 22 -2.57 -13.91 0.50
CA GLU A 22 -2.72 -13.09 1.71
C GLU A 22 -2.46 -11.60 1.45
N PHE A 23 -1.54 -11.30 0.55
CA PHE A 23 -1.10 -9.94 0.21
C PHE A 23 -1.69 -9.52 -1.11
N THR A 24 -1.87 -8.21 -1.30
CA THR A 24 -2.49 -7.66 -2.51
C THR A 24 -1.50 -6.86 -3.35
N VAL A 25 -0.48 -6.31 -2.69
CA VAL A 25 0.58 -5.52 -3.31
C VAL A 25 1.92 -5.84 -2.69
N SER A 26 2.99 -5.56 -3.43
CA SER A 26 4.34 -5.64 -2.90
C SER A 26 5.28 -4.64 -3.54
N LEU A 27 6.40 -4.42 -2.87
CA LEU A 27 7.57 -3.72 -3.37
C LEU A 27 8.73 -4.72 -3.48
N PRO A 28 9.32 -4.92 -4.67
CA PRO A 28 10.37 -5.92 -4.86
C PRO A 28 11.65 -5.56 -4.09
N VAL A 29 12.55 -6.54 -3.96
CA VAL A 29 13.88 -6.31 -3.39
C VAL A 29 14.68 -5.43 -4.34
N ASP A 30 15.07 -4.24 -3.90
CA ASP A 30 15.94 -3.35 -4.67
C ASP A 30 16.64 -2.33 -3.75
N ALA A 31 17.91 -2.09 -4.01
CA ALA A 31 18.72 -1.14 -3.23
C ALA A 31 18.23 0.31 -3.36
N ARG A 32 17.50 0.66 -4.44
CA ARG A 32 16.90 2.00 -4.59
C ARG A 32 15.89 2.34 -3.49
N TYR A 33 15.35 1.33 -2.81
CA TYR A 33 14.43 1.53 -1.69
C TYR A 33 15.14 1.65 -0.35
N HIS A 34 16.46 1.53 -0.30
CA HIS A 34 17.19 1.63 0.96
C HIS A 34 17.32 3.08 1.44
N ASN A 35 17.29 3.26 2.75
CA ASN A 35 17.73 4.48 3.40
C ASN A 35 19.26 4.46 3.64
N HIS A 36 19.77 5.49 4.31
CA HIS A 36 21.19 5.63 4.65
C HIS A 36 21.76 4.51 5.56
N LEU A 37 20.90 3.65 6.13
CA LEU A 37 21.29 2.50 6.96
C LEU A 37 21.25 1.18 6.17
N GLY A 38 20.95 1.19 4.87
CA GLY A 38 20.85 -0.01 4.05
C GLY A 38 19.62 -0.87 4.34
N ILE A 39 18.56 -0.29 4.93
CA ILE A 39 17.26 -0.94 5.16
C ILE A 39 16.17 -0.23 4.36
N VAL A 40 15.03 -0.87 4.13
CA VAL A 40 13.96 -0.28 3.31
C VAL A 40 13.44 1.01 3.95
N HIS A 41 13.44 2.09 3.17
CA HIS A 41 13.06 3.43 3.57
C HIS A 41 11.60 3.46 4.07
N ALA A 42 11.35 4.21 5.14
CA ALA A 42 10.04 4.31 5.77
C ALA A 42 8.94 4.75 4.78
N ALA A 43 9.25 5.73 3.92
CA ALA A 43 8.32 6.19 2.89
C ALA A 43 7.97 5.09 1.86
N ALA A 44 8.90 4.19 1.53
CA ALA A 44 8.62 3.08 0.62
C ALA A 44 7.68 2.05 1.27
N GLN A 45 7.87 1.77 2.57
CA GLN A 45 6.95 0.93 3.34
C GLN A 45 5.54 1.56 3.45
N LEU A 46 5.46 2.88 3.63
CA LEU A 46 4.17 3.59 3.66
C LEU A 46 3.47 3.58 2.31
N ALA A 47 4.21 3.74 1.20
CA ALA A 47 3.63 3.62 -0.13
C ALA A 47 3.00 2.24 -0.37
N VAL A 48 3.63 1.16 0.11
CA VAL A 48 3.04 -0.19 0.06
C VAL A 48 1.74 -0.27 0.87
N ALA A 49 1.73 0.28 2.09
CA ALA A 49 0.55 0.25 2.95
C ALA A 49 -0.62 1.08 2.39
N GLU A 50 -0.33 2.25 1.82
CA GLU A 50 -1.32 3.11 1.17
C GLU A 50 -1.90 2.45 -0.08
N ALA A 51 -1.06 1.89 -0.95
CA ALA A 51 -1.53 1.18 -2.13
C ALA A 51 -2.41 -0.03 -1.76
N ALA A 52 -2.05 -0.77 -0.71
CA ALA A 52 -2.85 -1.90 -0.22
C ALA A 52 -4.24 -1.46 0.27
N SER A 53 -4.32 -0.33 0.99
CA SER A 53 -5.60 0.18 1.50
C SER A 53 -6.47 0.74 0.38
N GLY A 54 -5.87 1.44 -0.59
CA GLY A 54 -6.57 1.93 -1.79
C GLY A 54 -7.13 0.79 -2.64
N ASP A 55 -6.33 -0.26 -2.86
CA ASP A 55 -6.74 -1.45 -3.59
C ASP A 55 -7.85 -2.24 -2.86
N TRP A 56 -7.79 -2.35 -1.53
CA TRP A 56 -8.90 -2.91 -0.74
C TRP A 56 -10.18 -2.07 -0.88
N MET A 57 -10.08 -0.74 -0.76
CA MET A 57 -11.22 0.15 -0.87
C MET A 57 -11.88 0.08 -2.25
N LEU A 58 -11.09 0.08 -3.33
CA LEU A 58 -11.60 -0.06 -4.71
C LEU A 58 -12.34 -1.38 -4.93
N ARG A 59 -11.89 -2.48 -4.30
CA ARG A 59 -12.59 -3.77 -4.41
C ARG A 59 -13.92 -3.82 -3.65
N ASN A 60 -14.05 -3.06 -2.57
CA ASN A 60 -15.23 -3.11 -1.70
C ASN A 60 -16.25 -2.00 -2.01
N PHE A 61 -15.81 -0.88 -2.57
CA PHE A 61 -16.63 0.32 -2.79
C PHE A 61 -16.46 0.92 -4.19
N GLY A 62 -15.76 0.24 -5.11
CA GLY A 62 -15.47 0.75 -6.45
C GLY A 62 -16.72 1.06 -7.28
N ASP A 63 -17.82 0.37 -7.02
CA ASP A 63 -19.11 0.60 -7.68
C ASP A 63 -19.73 1.97 -7.32
N HIS A 64 -19.26 2.61 -6.23
CA HIS A 64 -19.68 3.95 -5.80
C HIS A 64 -18.66 5.04 -6.14
N ALA A 65 -17.67 4.74 -7.00
CA ALA A 65 -16.60 5.68 -7.31
C ALA A 65 -17.06 6.97 -8.03
N GLU A 66 -18.23 6.94 -8.68
CA GLU A 66 -18.83 8.14 -9.29
C GLU A 66 -19.51 9.06 -8.27
N GLU A 67 -19.88 8.51 -7.10
CA GLU A 67 -20.57 9.24 -6.03
C GLU A 67 -19.60 9.82 -5.00
N PHE A 68 -18.45 9.16 -4.79
CA PHE A 68 -17.50 9.52 -3.73
C PHE A 68 -16.05 9.56 -4.23
N ASN A 69 -15.35 10.64 -3.85
CA ASN A 69 -13.91 10.73 -4.04
C ASN A 69 -13.20 10.24 -2.78
N ALA A 70 -12.59 9.07 -2.87
CA ALA A 70 -11.84 8.53 -1.77
C ALA A 70 -10.46 9.18 -1.66
N VAL A 71 -10.17 9.74 -0.50
CA VAL A 71 -8.91 10.46 -0.22
C VAL A 71 -8.40 10.07 1.16
N VAL A 72 -7.10 9.83 1.26
CA VAL A 72 -6.44 9.58 2.55
C VAL A 72 -6.50 10.86 3.39
N ARG A 73 -7.19 10.81 4.53
CA ARG A 73 -7.34 11.94 5.47
C ARG A 73 -6.35 11.89 6.63
N ARG A 74 -5.91 10.68 6.99
CA ARG A 74 -5.01 10.40 8.10
C ARG A 74 -4.30 9.07 7.85
N MET A 75 -3.01 9.04 8.11
CA MET A 75 -2.22 7.82 8.10
C MET A 75 -1.33 7.81 9.34
N GLU A 76 -1.38 6.71 10.08
CA GLU A 76 -0.53 6.46 11.24
C GLU A 76 0.24 5.16 11.03
N THR A 77 1.45 5.11 11.56
CA THR A 77 2.28 3.92 11.47
C THR A 77 3.13 3.72 12.71
N LYS A 78 3.44 2.46 13.00
CA LYS A 78 4.44 2.06 13.99
C LYS A 78 5.41 1.09 13.33
N PHE A 79 6.66 1.53 13.14
CA PHE A 79 7.73 0.67 12.65
C PHE A 79 8.26 -0.22 13.78
N LYS A 80 8.01 -1.52 13.70
CA LYS A 80 8.39 -2.48 14.77
C LYS A 80 9.83 -2.97 14.64
N HIS A 81 10.28 -3.23 13.42
CA HIS A 81 11.60 -3.78 13.12
C HIS A 81 12.19 -3.15 11.84
N PRO A 82 13.51 -3.10 11.68
CA PRO A 82 14.15 -2.68 10.44
C PRO A 82 13.72 -3.56 9.26
N ALA A 83 13.06 -2.97 8.26
CA ALA A 83 12.54 -3.69 7.11
C ALA A 83 13.65 -4.02 6.10
N ARG A 84 13.67 -5.27 5.60
CA ARG A 84 14.63 -5.77 4.62
C ARG A 84 13.91 -6.67 3.62
N GLY A 85 14.44 -6.72 2.40
CA GLY A 85 13.90 -7.58 1.35
C GLY A 85 12.58 -7.06 0.77
N LYS A 86 11.77 -7.98 0.25
CA LYS A 86 10.48 -7.67 -0.40
C LYS A 86 9.49 -7.23 0.67
N ILE A 87 8.83 -6.10 0.44
CA ILE A 87 7.81 -5.58 1.35
C ILE A 87 6.44 -5.95 0.79
N PHE A 88 5.58 -6.49 1.64
CA PHE A 88 4.23 -6.89 1.27
C PHE A 88 3.19 -6.00 1.95
N GLY A 89 2.12 -5.70 1.22
CA GLY A 89 0.97 -4.93 1.70
C GLY A 89 -0.29 -5.79 1.72
N LYS A 90 -1.05 -5.65 2.81
CA LYS A 90 -2.37 -6.23 3.00
C LYS A 90 -3.23 -5.19 3.73
N ALA A 91 -4.48 -5.07 3.32
CA ALA A 91 -5.48 -4.30 4.03
C ALA A 91 -6.72 -5.17 4.29
N VAL A 92 -7.35 -4.92 5.43
CA VAL A 92 -8.58 -5.57 5.86
C VAL A 92 -9.49 -4.50 6.47
N GLY A 93 -10.80 -4.68 6.36
CA GLY A 93 -11.77 -3.81 7.01
C GLY A 93 -11.78 -4.05 8.53
N GLY A 94 -11.67 -2.98 9.31
CA GLY A 94 -11.87 -3.01 10.76
C GLY A 94 -13.26 -2.52 11.14
N ALA A 95 -13.70 -2.79 12.37
CA ALA A 95 -14.91 -2.18 12.92
C ALA A 95 -14.73 -0.66 12.99
N ALA A 96 -15.80 0.09 12.68
CA ALA A 96 -15.77 1.55 12.77
C ALA A 96 -15.50 1.98 14.22
N VAL A 97 -14.36 2.65 14.44
CA VAL A 97 -14.12 3.39 15.67
C VAL A 97 -14.87 4.72 15.52
N ARG A 98 -15.99 4.87 16.23
CA ARG A 98 -16.68 6.17 16.29
C ARG A 98 -15.73 7.15 16.98
N ALA A 99 -15.40 8.23 16.28
CA ALA A 99 -14.71 9.39 16.85
C ALA A 99 -15.65 10.16 17.78
#